data_AF-A0A830GLV6-F1
#
_entry.id   AF-A0A830GLV6-F1
#
_cell.length_a   1.000
_cell.length_b   1.000
_cell.length_c   1.000
_cell.angle_alpha   90.00
_cell.angle_beta   90.00
_cell.angle_gamma   90.00
#
_symmetry.space_group_name_H-M   'P 1'
#
loop_
_entity.id
_entity.type
_entity.pdbx_description
1 polymer ?
#
loop_
_entity_poly.entity_id
_entity_poly.type
_entity_poly.pdbx_seq_one_letter_code
_entity_poly.pdbx_strand_id
1 'polypeptide(L)'
;MKDAFLHAVDYIRRRYNIQRVEFLPYESLISILGYYIHESESETVVADHQEQIDRYFWRVVFSDHWATRRQGTIGNDLEIIDDIIAGRDPSLDFPITITPDKLKEANIKRSNSAVRNAFLCILANNEPLNPKDGTAIELHENHYADFKLEKHHIFPNRFLLSHDYNKSERKSVIDITFLPRSVNNQISDKAPSNYFRDWQDRDDFEEIMYSHFIPYGPDSAIWDDDYDLFLDQRASLIMEKVQELVGETSLLEYEEKSAEQRIEDTEELARDIIHKRLRESNGDEYWEILPSGVVSSVKEQLDGEFDEYDARERLEFVELADCADIINIHWSEFNDVFPDDDDVEHHLKNLEVYRDAFGDEDMDRYTRLDGDLAIQWINSCIESTVEETEV
;
A
#
# COMPACT_ATOMS: atom_id res chain seq x y z
N MET A 1 6.55 18.89 -29.49
CA MET A 1 7.61 18.31 -28.62
C MET A 1 8.13 19.26 -27.53
N LYS A 2 8.77 20.41 -27.82
CA LYS A 2 9.27 21.30 -26.74
C LYS A 2 8.15 21.80 -25.82
N ASP A 3 7.03 22.23 -26.39
CA ASP A 3 5.89 22.73 -25.61
C ASP A 3 5.21 21.60 -24.83
N ALA A 4 5.08 20.42 -25.45
CA ALA A 4 4.56 19.21 -24.80
C ALA A 4 5.40 18.80 -23.57
N PHE A 5 6.74 18.93 -23.63
CA PHE A 5 7.60 18.69 -22.47
C PHE A 5 7.34 19.67 -21.32
N LEU A 6 7.13 20.96 -21.63
CA LEU A 6 6.79 21.95 -20.60
C LEU A 6 5.41 21.70 -19.99
N HIS A 7 4.44 21.32 -20.82
CA HIS A 7 3.12 20.90 -20.35
C HIS A 7 3.18 19.64 -19.48
N ALA A 8 4.05 18.68 -19.78
CA ALA A 8 4.26 17.50 -18.93
C ALA A 8 4.82 17.87 -17.55
N VAL A 9 5.79 18.79 -17.50
CA VAL A 9 6.31 19.32 -16.23
C VAL A 9 5.21 20.03 -15.45
N ASP A 10 4.43 20.89 -16.09
CA ASP A 10 3.31 21.58 -15.46
C ASP A 10 2.22 20.62 -14.98
N TYR A 11 1.95 19.56 -15.75
CA TYR A 11 1.00 18.51 -15.39
C TYR A 11 1.45 17.79 -14.12
N ILE A 12 2.69 17.28 -14.07
CA ILE A 12 3.22 16.60 -12.89
C ILE A 12 3.16 17.50 -11.64
N ARG A 13 3.50 18.78 -11.80
CA ARG A 13 3.46 19.76 -10.71
C ARG A 13 2.04 20.02 -10.19
N ARG A 14 1.04 20.02 -11.06
CA ARG A 14 -0.36 20.31 -10.68
C ARG A 14 -1.11 19.07 -10.22
N ARG A 15 -0.99 17.96 -10.95
CA ARG A 15 -1.71 16.71 -10.68
C ARG A 15 -1.16 15.95 -9.49
N TYR A 16 0.17 15.88 -9.35
CA TYR A 16 0.84 15.08 -8.33
C TYR A 16 1.51 15.92 -7.23
N ASN A 17 1.45 17.25 -7.33
CA ASN A 17 2.16 18.20 -6.44
C ASN A 17 3.68 18.00 -6.37
N ILE A 18 4.29 17.36 -7.37
CA ILE A 18 5.73 17.13 -7.41
C ILE A 18 6.42 18.36 -8.02
N GLN A 19 6.81 19.30 -7.15
CA GLN A 19 7.37 20.60 -7.58
C GLN A 19 8.83 20.53 -8.08
N ARG A 20 9.52 19.42 -7.78
CA ARG A 20 10.97 19.26 -7.98
C ARG A 20 11.30 17.96 -8.69
N VAL A 21 12.14 18.06 -9.72
CA VAL A 21 12.58 16.90 -10.52
C VAL A 21 13.41 15.93 -9.68
N GLU A 22 14.12 16.44 -8.68
CA GLU A 22 14.96 15.65 -7.76
C GLU A 22 14.15 14.74 -6.82
N PHE A 23 12.82 14.87 -6.81
CA PHE A 23 11.93 13.97 -6.10
C PHE A 23 11.51 12.79 -6.96
N LEU A 24 11.54 12.92 -8.30
CA LEU A 24 11.16 11.82 -9.17
C LEU A 24 12.21 10.71 -9.09
N PRO A 25 11.80 9.43 -8.93
CA PRO A 25 12.73 8.30 -9.07
C PRO A 25 13.39 8.29 -10.44
N TYR A 26 12.65 8.71 -11.47
CA TYR A 26 13.06 8.67 -12.85
C TYR A 26 12.58 9.89 -13.64
N GLU A 27 13.52 10.72 -14.11
CA GLU A 27 13.22 11.91 -14.94
C GLU A 27 12.56 11.56 -16.28
N SER A 28 12.72 10.32 -16.74
CA SER A 28 12.09 9.78 -17.95
C SER A 28 10.56 9.85 -17.93
N LEU A 29 9.92 9.86 -16.74
CA LEU A 29 8.46 10.07 -16.62
C LEU A 29 8.01 11.37 -17.31
N ILE A 30 8.81 12.43 -17.24
CA ILE A 30 8.51 13.70 -17.91
C ILE A 30 8.53 13.52 -19.43
N SER A 31 9.43 12.67 -19.94
CA SER A 31 9.54 12.41 -21.38
C SER A 31 8.39 11.55 -21.89
N ILE A 32 7.97 10.53 -21.12
CA ILE A 32 6.80 9.71 -21.45
C ILE A 32 5.51 10.54 -21.44
N LEU A 33 5.29 11.34 -20.40
CA LEU A 33 4.13 12.23 -20.36
C LEU A 33 4.21 13.34 -21.43
N GLY A 34 5.40 13.81 -21.76
CA GLY A 34 5.62 14.74 -22.87
C GLY A 34 5.30 14.11 -24.24
N TYR A 35 5.54 12.81 -24.40
CA TYR A 35 5.11 12.06 -25.57
C TYR A 35 3.58 11.94 -25.61
N TYR A 36 2.94 11.52 -24.51
CA TYR A 36 1.48 11.47 -24.41
C TYR A 36 0.84 12.80 -24.82
N ILE A 37 1.32 13.92 -24.26
CA ILE A 37 0.76 15.26 -24.53
C ILE A 37 0.96 15.64 -26.00
N HIS A 38 2.07 15.21 -26.61
CA HIS A 38 2.32 15.47 -28.02
C HIS A 38 1.37 14.70 -28.94
N GLU A 39 1.21 13.39 -28.70
CA GLU A 39 0.43 12.49 -29.57
C GLU A 39 -1.08 12.64 -29.36
N SER A 40 -1.52 12.99 -28.15
CA SER A 40 -2.93 13.32 -27.87
C SER A 40 -3.34 14.71 -28.38
N GLU A 41 -2.39 15.49 -28.94
CA GLU A 41 -2.59 16.88 -29.39
C GLU A 41 -3.24 17.79 -28.33
N SER A 42 -2.98 17.51 -27.05
CA SER A 42 -3.55 18.22 -25.89
C SER A 42 -2.49 19.06 -25.17
N GLU A 43 -2.91 19.92 -24.25
CA GLU A 43 -2.02 20.64 -23.33
C GLU A 43 -1.88 19.95 -21.96
N THR A 44 -2.65 18.87 -21.73
CA THR A 44 -2.70 18.10 -20.49
C THR A 44 -3.25 16.69 -20.75
N VAL A 45 -3.20 15.80 -19.76
CA VAL A 45 -3.92 14.52 -19.80
C VAL A 45 -5.42 14.76 -19.95
N VAL A 46 -6.01 14.07 -20.93
CA VAL A 46 -7.44 14.14 -21.23
C VAL A 46 -8.22 13.35 -20.18
N ALA A 47 -9.41 13.81 -19.80
CA ALA A 47 -10.18 13.26 -18.69
C ALA A 47 -10.39 11.73 -18.78
N ASP A 48 -10.72 11.21 -19.96
CA ASP A 48 -10.97 9.77 -20.18
C ASP A 48 -9.72 8.90 -19.99
N HIS A 49 -8.51 9.47 -20.07
CA HIS A 49 -7.24 8.77 -19.91
C HIS A 49 -6.65 8.96 -18.51
N GLN A 50 -7.31 9.75 -17.64
CA GLN A 50 -6.72 10.27 -16.41
C GLN A 50 -6.34 9.14 -15.43
N GLU A 51 -7.26 8.21 -15.19
CA GLU A 51 -7.04 7.06 -14.30
C GLU A 51 -5.88 6.18 -14.78
N GLN A 52 -5.83 5.88 -16.07
CA GLN A 52 -4.80 5.02 -16.66
C GLN A 52 -3.42 5.66 -16.59
N ILE A 53 -3.34 6.98 -16.79
CA ILE A 53 -2.09 7.73 -16.67
C ILE A 53 -1.65 7.86 -15.21
N ASP A 54 -2.58 8.06 -14.27
CA ASP A 54 -2.27 8.05 -12.84
C ASP A 54 -1.72 6.68 -12.41
N ARG A 55 -2.39 5.59 -12.80
CA ARG A 55 -1.98 4.21 -12.51
C ARG A 55 -0.61 3.90 -13.10
N TYR A 56 -0.37 4.25 -14.36
CA TYR A 56 0.94 4.13 -15.00
C TYR A 56 2.02 4.91 -14.24
N PHE A 57 1.74 6.18 -13.91
CA PHE A 57 2.70 7.04 -13.22
C PHE A 57 3.11 6.45 -11.88
N TRP A 58 2.14 6.10 -11.03
CA TRP A 58 2.42 5.61 -9.69
C TRP A 58 3.04 4.22 -9.66
N ARG A 59 2.60 3.30 -10.53
CA ARG A 59 3.25 2.00 -10.68
C ARG A 59 4.71 2.13 -11.12
N VAL A 60 5.05 3.07 -12.00
CA VAL A 60 6.45 3.34 -12.35
C VAL A 60 7.23 3.98 -11.19
N VAL A 61 6.61 4.87 -10.42
CA VAL A 61 7.26 5.51 -9.25
C VAL A 61 7.58 4.48 -8.15
N PHE A 62 6.72 3.47 -7.95
CA PHE A 62 6.83 2.51 -6.86
C PHE A 62 7.44 1.14 -7.24
N SER A 63 7.86 0.99 -8.49
CA SER A 63 8.55 -0.22 -8.98
C SER A 63 10.00 0.06 -9.35
N ASP A 64 10.75 -1.01 -9.57
CA ASP A 64 12.11 -0.96 -10.13
C ASP A 64 12.13 -0.97 -11.68
N HIS A 65 11.01 -0.57 -12.31
CA HIS A 65 10.77 -0.66 -13.76
C HIS A 65 11.95 -0.15 -14.61
N TRP A 66 12.53 0.99 -14.23
CA TRP A 66 13.70 1.58 -14.92
C TRP A 66 15.02 1.48 -14.14
N ALA A 67 15.03 0.90 -12.94
CA ALA A 67 16.27 0.63 -12.20
C ALA A 67 17.11 -0.46 -12.88
N THR A 68 16.44 -1.50 -13.40
CA THR A 68 17.08 -2.51 -14.25
C THR A 68 17.08 -1.99 -15.68
N ARG A 69 18.20 -1.44 -16.15
CA ARG A 69 18.35 -0.94 -17.54
C ARG A 69 18.24 -2.08 -18.56
N ARG A 70 17.04 -2.62 -18.77
CA ARG A 70 16.72 -3.53 -19.85
C ARG A 70 16.64 -2.72 -21.14
N GLN A 71 17.24 -3.26 -22.21
CA GLN A 71 17.23 -2.59 -23.50
C GLN A 71 15.79 -2.61 -24.04
N GLY A 72 15.21 -1.44 -24.32
CA GLY A 72 13.87 -1.32 -24.90
C GLY A 72 12.75 -0.89 -23.94
N THR A 73 13.00 -0.72 -22.64
CA THR A 73 11.92 -0.39 -21.68
C THR A 73 11.14 0.87 -22.06
N ILE A 74 11.83 1.96 -22.43
CA ILE A 74 11.15 3.18 -22.89
C ILE A 74 10.27 2.91 -24.13
N GLY A 75 10.68 2.02 -25.03
CA GLY A 75 9.87 1.67 -26.21
C GLY A 75 8.55 0.98 -25.83
N ASN A 76 8.61 0.02 -24.90
CA ASN A 76 7.42 -0.66 -24.38
C ASN A 76 6.48 0.32 -23.66
N ASP A 77 7.03 1.28 -22.91
CA ASP A 77 6.22 2.31 -22.26
C ASP A 77 5.51 3.23 -23.27
N LEU A 78 6.13 3.52 -24.41
CA LEU A 78 5.45 4.27 -25.48
C LEU A 78 4.28 3.46 -26.05
N GLU A 79 4.39 2.14 -26.18
CA GLU A 79 3.28 1.28 -26.61
C GLU A 79 2.11 1.31 -25.60
N ILE A 80 2.40 1.32 -24.30
CA ILE A 80 1.38 1.49 -23.24
C ILE A 80 0.66 2.85 -23.40
N ILE A 81 1.42 3.91 -23.65
CA ILE A 81 0.84 5.23 -23.90
C ILE A 81 -0.01 5.26 -25.18
N ASP A 82 0.45 4.62 -26.26
CA ASP A 82 -0.31 4.51 -27.50
C ASP A 82 -1.62 3.73 -27.32
N ASP A 83 -1.62 2.69 -26.46
CA ASP A 83 -2.81 1.95 -26.08
C ASP A 83 -3.82 2.84 -25.34
N ILE A 84 -3.38 3.61 -24.35
CA ILE A 84 -4.22 4.57 -23.61
C ILE A 84 -4.82 5.59 -24.58
N ILE A 85 -4.00 6.19 -25.46
CA ILE A 85 -4.47 7.19 -26.44
C ILE A 85 -5.51 6.59 -27.39
N ALA A 86 -5.39 5.31 -27.71
CA ALA A 86 -6.35 4.60 -28.55
C ALA A 86 -7.60 4.10 -27.79
N GLY A 87 -7.76 4.44 -26.50
CA GLY A 87 -8.88 4.04 -25.66
C GLY A 87 -8.86 2.56 -25.27
N ARG A 88 -7.70 1.91 -25.29
CA ARG A 88 -7.50 0.55 -24.76
C ARG A 88 -7.04 0.63 -23.32
N ASP A 89 -7.29 -0.43 -22.56
CA ASP A 89 -6.76 -0.57 -21.20
C ASP A 89 -5.52 -1.47 -21.19
N PRO A 90 -4.31 -0.90 -21.07
CA PRO A 90 -3.09 -1.69 -21.07
C PRO A 90 -2.89 -2.38 -19.71
N SER A 91 -2.38 -3.62 -19.76
CA SER A 91 -1.85 -4.27 -18.56
C SER A 91 -0.58 -3.56 -18.09
N LEU A 92 -0.51 -3.28 -16.80
CA LEU A 92 0.63 -2.63 -16.16
C LEU A 92 1.32 -3.63 -15.23
N ASP A 93 2.02 -4.60 -15.83
CA ASP A 93 2.81 -5.62 -15.12
C ASP A 93 4.13 -5.02 -14.59
N PHE A 94 3.99 -4.07 -13.66
CA PHE A 94 5.07 -3.43 -12.93
C PHE A 94 4.92 -3.81 -11.46
N PRO A 95 5.62 -4.86 -10.99
CA PRO A 95 5.57 -5.26 -9.60
C PRO A 95 5.96 -4.10 -8.69
N ILE A 96 5.13 -3.82 -7.69
CA ILE A 96 5.42 -2.81 -6.69
C ILE A 96 6.57 -3.34 -5.84
N THR A 97 7.66 -2.58 -5.76
CA THR A 97 8.86 -3.02 -5.04
C THR A 97 9.08 -2.26 -3.75
N ILE A 98 8.25 -1.26 -3.43
CA ILE A 98 8.30 -0.56 -2.14
C ILE A 98 7.57 -1.38 -1.09
N THR A 99 8.21 -1.57 0.05
CA THR A 99 7.66 -2.26 1.23
C THR A 99 7.94 -1.44 2.49
N PRO A 100 7.23 -1.66 3.61
CA PRO A 100 7.52 -1.00 4.88
C PRO A 100 9.00 -1.08 5.27
N ASP A 101 9.61 -2.26 5.15
CA ASP A 101 11.02 -2.46 5.50
C ASP A 101 11.97 -1.70 4.58
N LYS A 102 11.72 -1.70 3.26
CA LYS A 102 12.52 -0.91 2.32
C LYS A 102 12.42 0.59 2.63
N LEU A 103 11.25 1.09 3.04
CA LEU A 103 11.10 2.49 3.47
C LEU A 103 11.87 2.75 4.77
N LYS A 104 11.76 1.87 5.76
CA LYS A 104 12.48 1.99 7.04
C LYS A 104 14.00 2.00 6.83
N GLU A 105 14.52 1.13 5.98
CA GLU A 105 15.95 1.01 5.67
C GLU A 105 16.46 2.08 4.69
N ALA A 106 15.58 2.64 3.86
CA ALA A 106 15.96 3.59 2.83
C ALA A 106 16.62 4.82 3.46
N ASN A 107 17.81 5.14 2.94
CA ASN A 107 18.61 6.20 3.50
C ASN A 107 18.31 7.52 2.81
N ILE A 108 17.78 8.50 3.54
CA ILE A 108 17.45 9.81 2.97
C ILE A 108 18.65 10.49 2.27
N LYS A 109 19.90 10.15 2.63
CA LYS A 109 21.12 10.72 2.00
C LYS A 109 21.45 10.17 0.62
N ARG A 110 20.78 9.11 0.18
CA ARG A 110 20.99 8.49 -1.11
C ARG A 110 20.06 9.13 -2.13
N SER A 111 20.44 10.30 -2.65
CA SER A 111 19.62 11.09 -3.60
C SER A 111 19.20 10.34 -4.87
N ASN A 112 19.90 9.27 -5.22
CA ASN A 112 19.61 8.44 -6.40
C ASN A 112 18.82 7.16 -6.04
N SER A 113 18.33 7.04 -4.81
CA SER A 113 17.50 5.91 -4.39
C SER A 113 16.07 6.10 -4.88
N ALA A 114 15.56 5.12 -5.62
CA ALA A 114 14.17 5.12 -6.10
C ALA A 114 13.17 5.14 -4.94
N VAL A 115 13.37 4.27 -3.93
CA VAL A 115 12.53 4.21 -2.71
C VAL A 115 12.47 5.56 -1.99
N ARG A 116 13.63 6.24 -1.82
CA ARG A 116 13.67 7.57 -1.21
C ARG A 116 12.91 8.62 -2.02
N ASN A 117 13.06 8.58 -3.34
CA ASN A 117 12.41 9.52 -4.25
C ASN A 117 10.89 9.29 -4.28
N ALA A 118 10.46 8.03 -4.34
CA ALA A 118 9.06 7.64 -4.24
C ALA A 118 8.41 8.12 -2.94
N PHE A 119 9.07 7.92 -1.80
CA PHE A 119 8.61 8.47 -0.51
C PHE A 119 8.39 9.99 -0.56
N LEU A 120 9.30 10.73 -1.20
CA LEU A 120 9.14 12.19 -1.35
C LEU A 120 8.00 12.57 -2.30
N CYS A 121 7.75 11.76 -3.34
CA CYS A 121 6.59 11.93 -4.20
C CYS A 121 5.28 11.71 -3.44
N ILE A 122 5.17 10.66 -2.62
CA ILE A 122 3.99 10.38 -1.77
C ILE A 122 3.74 11.54 -0.82
N LEU A 123 4.78 11.95 -0.09
CA LEU A 123 4.66 13.02 0.90
C LEU A 123 4.31 14.36 0.24
N ALA A 124 4.87 14.67 -0.94
CA ALA A 124 4.51 15.87 -1.67
C ALA A 124 3.07 15.81 -2.19
N ASN A 125 2.64 14.66 -2.71
CA ASN A 125 1.31 14.44 -3.24
C ASN A 125 0.21 14.60 -2.19
N ASN A 126 0.51 14.31 -0.92
CA ASN A 126 -0.42 14.48 0.19
C ASN A 126 -0.51 15.93 0.73
N GLU A 127 0.02 16.91 0.00
CA GLU A 127 -0.11 18.34 0.26
C GLU A 127 0.21 18.76 1.71
N PRO A 128 1.47 18.59 2.13
CA PRO A 128 1.87 18.73 3.54
C PRO A 128 1.61 20.15 4.07
N LEU A 129 0.97 20.24 5.24
CA LEU A 129 0.61 21.51 5.88
C LEU A 129 1.69 21.99 6.86
N ASN A 130 1.85 23.29 7.01
CA ASN A 130 2.80 23.89 7.93
C ASN A 130 2.31 23.71 9.38
N PRO A 131 3.05 22.99 10.26
CA PRO A 131 2.62 22.75 11.64
C PRO A 131 2.41 24.01 12.49
N LYS A 132 2.96 25.15 12.04
CA LYS A 132 2.81 26.42 12.75
C LYS A 132 1.43 27.05 12.56
N ASP A 133 0.87 26.98 11.36
CA ASP A 133 -0.26 27.82 10.95
C ASP A 133 -1.27 27.13 10.01
N GLY A 134 -1.09 25.83 9.72
CA GLY A 134 -2.02 25.04 8.90
C GLY A 134 -1.98 25.38 7.41
N THR A 135 -1.08 26.26 6.97
CA THR A 135 -0.99 26.65 5.55
C THR A 135 -0.23 25.63 4.71
N ALA A 136 -0.56 25.51 3.43
CA ALA A 136 0.17 24.64 2.50
C ALA A 136 1.66 25.01 2.42
N ILE A 137 2.54 24.01 2.42
CA ILE A 137 3.98 24.23 2.30
C ILE A 137 4.39 24.47 0.83
N GLU A 138 5.13 25.55 0.58
CA GLU A 138 5.65 25.88 -0.75
C GLU A 138 6.86 25.00 -1.15
N LEU A 139 6.61 23.80 -1.69
CA LEU A 139 7.66 22.82 -2.03
C LEU A 139 8.62 23.24 -3.15
N HIS A 140 8.27 24.27 -3.92
CA HIS A 140 9.12 24.80 -4.99
C HIS A 140 10.28 25.68 -4.47
N GLU A 141 10.29 26.06 -3.19
CA GLU A 141 11.38 26.86 -2.60
C GLU A 141 12.73 26.12 -2.61
N ASN A 142 13.83 26.86 -2.80
CA ASN A 142 15.19 26.31 -2.83
C ASN A 142 15.64 25.68 -1.50
N HIS A 143 14.91 25.86 -0.40
CA HIS A 143 15.23 25.20 0.85
C HIS A 143 15.12 23.66 0.73
N TYR A 144 14.24 23.19 -0.16
CA TYR A 144 14.06 21.77 -0.47
C TYR A 144 14.97 21.28 -1.61
N ALA A 145 15.71 22.20 -2.26
CA ALA A 145 16.73 21.83 -3.23
C ALA A 145 17.88 21.08 -2.54
N ASP A 146 18.40 20.05 -3.22
CA ASP A 146 19.45 19.14 -2.73
C ASP A 146 19.12 18.35 -1.45
N PHE A 147 17.91 18.50 -0.88
CA PHE A 147 17.48 17.89 0.38
C PHE A 147 18.63 17.80 1.38
N LYS A 148 19.18 18.96 1.81
CA LYS A 148 20.24 19.00 2.83
C LYS A 148 19.67 18.56 4.16
N LEU A 149 19.62 17.24 4.30
CA LEU A 149 19.16 16.32 5.34
C LEU A 149 19.05 16.81 6.79
N GLU A 150 19.73 17.86 7.19
CA GLU A 150 19.95 18.16 8.60
C GLU A 150 18.75 18.84 9.28
N LYS A 151 17.59 19.01 8.61
CA LYS A 151 16.53 19.97 9.04
C LYS A 151 15.07 19.52 8.87
N HIS A 152 14.84 18.22 8.63
CA HIS A 152 13.53 17.72 8.22
C HIS A 152 13.15 16.44 8.96
N HIS A 153 13.74 16.17 10.12
CA HIS A 153 13.41 14.97 10.89
C HIS A 153 12.24 15.28 11.81
N ILE A 154 11.32 14.32 11.97
CA ILE A 154 10.32 14.37 13.03
C ILE A 154 11.06 14.10 14.33
N PHE A 155 11.68 12.94 14.49
CA PHE A 155 12.55 12.63 15.62
C PHE A 155 13.92 13.27 15.43
N PRO A 156 14.28 14.33 16.18
CA PRO A 156 15.48 15.08 15.84
C PRO A 156 16.74 14.22 15.95
N ASN A 157 17.64 14.35 14.96
CA ASN A 157 18.88 13.59 14.91
C ASN A 157 19.70 13.58 16.21
N ARG A 158 19.70 14.70 16.95
CA ARG A 158 20.39 14.81 18.25
C ARG A 158 19.66 14.07 19.37
N PHE A 159 18.33 14.08 19.36
CA PHE A 159 17.50 13.29 20.26
C PHE A 159 17.80 11.80 20.08
N LEU A 160 17.73 11.30 18.83
CA LEU A 160 18.02 9.90 18.55
C LEU A 160 19.47 9.50 18.91
N LEU A 161 20.44 10.39 18.69
CA LEU A 161 21.83 10.15 19.08
C LEU A 161 22.01 9.97 20.60
N SER A 162 21.23 10.70 21.42
CA SER A 162 21.28 10.54 22.87
C SER A 162 20.55 9.29 23.37
N HIS A 163 19.81 8.60 22.51
CA HIS A 163 19.10 7.34 22.79
C HIS A 163 19.77 6.16 22.08
N ASP A 164 21.08 6.26 21.85
CA ASP A 164 21.94 5.19 21.31
C ASP A 164 21.63 4.69 19.89
N TYR A 165 20.73 5.35 19.15
CA TYR A 165 20.52 5.05 17.73
C TYR A 165 21.75 5.39 16.89
N ASN A 166 22.20 4.42 16.10
CA ASN A 166 23.38 4.51 15.28
C ASN A 166 23.16 5.40 14.04
N LYS A 167 24.19 5.56 13.21
CA LYS A 167 24.14 6.48 12.06
C LYS A 167 23.25 5.97 10.91
N SER A 168 23.01 4.67 10.81
CA SER A 168 22.13 4.07 9.80
C SER A 168 20.67 4.27 10.18
N GLU A 169 20.30 3.92 11.41
CA GLU A 169 18.93 4.02 11.95
C GLU A 169 18.37 5.43 11.83
N ARG A 170 19.16 6.45 12.22
CA ARG A 170 18.75 7.87 12.19
C ARG A 170 18.65 8.51 10.80
N LYS A 171 18.64 7.71 9.74
CA LYS A 171 18.57 8.19 8.35
C LYS A 171 17.47 7.51 7.55
N SER A 172 16.56 6.81 8.23
CA SER A 172 15.34 6.32 7.60
C SER A 172 14.62 7.47 6.89
N VAL A 173 14.07 7.23 5.70
CA VAL A 173 13.20 8.21 5.04
C VAL A 173 11.89 8.37 5.80
N ILE A 174 11.43 7.34 6.53
CA ILE A 174 10.21 7.38 7.34
C ILE A 174 10.27 8.42 8.46
N ASP A 175 11.46 8.86 8.89
CA ASP A 175 11.56 9.95 9.88
C ASP A 175 11.55 11.34 9.23
N ILE A 176 11.48 11.43 7.91
CA ILE A 176 11.63 12.69 7.18
C ILE A 176 10.26 13.30 6.92
N THR A 177 10.18 14.62 7.07
CA THR A 177 9.00 15.38 6.66
C THR A 177 9.32 16.78 6.15
N PHE A 178 8.42 17.37 5.36
CA PHE A 178 8.60 18.74 4.90
C PHE A 178 8.36 19.70 6.06
N LEU A 179 9.44 20.34 6.53
CA LEU A 179 9.40 21.30 7.62
C LEU A 179 9.84 22.68 7.14
N PRO A 180 9.00 23.72 7.31
CA PRO A 180 9.44 25.09 7.17
C PRO A 180 10.59 25.40 8.14
N ARG A 181 11.54 26.23 7.71
CA ARG A 181 12.72 26.57 8.51
C ARG A 181 12.38 27.12 9.90
N SER A 182 11.28 27.88 10.00
CA SER A 182 10.78 28.44 11.26
C SER A 182 10.39 27.33 12.26
N VAL A 183 9.64 26.32 11.79
CA VAL A 183 9.21 25.17 12.59
C VAL A 183 10.41 24.31 12.98
N ASN A 184 11.30 24.00 12.04
CA ASN A 184 12.52 23.23 12.35
C ASN A 184 13.38 23.91 13.44
N ASN A 185 13.49 25.24 13.44
CA ASN A 185 14.20 25.96 14.50
C ASN A 185 13.50 25.88 15.86
N GLN A 186 12.17 25.76 15.89
CA GLN A 186 11.38 25.65 17.12
C GLN A 186 11.48 24.24 17.74
N ILE A 187 11.48 23.20 16.90
CA ILE A 187 11.72 21.81 17.28
C ILE A 187 13.14 21.63 17.82
N SER A 188 14.15 22.12 17.09
CA SER A 188 15.58 21.98 17.43
C SER A 188 15.98 20.52 17.70
N ASP A 189 16.27 20.17 18.95
CA ASP A 189 16.73 18.87 19.44
C ASP A 189 15.81 18.34 20.55
N LYS A 190 14.60 18.88 20.66
CA LYS A 190 13.60 18.46 21.63
C LYS A 190 13.03 17.08 21.28
N ALA A 191 12.62 16.34 22.31
CA ALA A 191 11.87 15.09 22.11
C ALA A 191 10.53 15.36 21.39
N PRO A 192 10.12 14.48 20.46
CA PRO A 192 8.81 14.52 19.79
C PRO A 192 7.62 14.84 20.68
N SER A 193 7.48 14.08 21.76
CA SER A 193 6.39 14.20 22.73
C SER A 193 6.22 15.62 23.26
N ASN A 194 7.30 16.39 23.40
CA ASN A 194 7.22 17.77 23.88
C ASN A 194 6.52 18.68 22.89
N TYR A 195 6.98 18.72 21.63
CA TYR A 195 6.42 19.68 20.67
C TYR A 195 5.09 19.19 20.09
N PHE A 196 4.83 17.89 20.03
CA PHE A 196 3.50 17.38 19.65
C PHE A 196 2.46 17.67 20.73
N ARG A 197 2.79 17.52 22.02
CA ARG A 197 1.88 17.95 23.12
C ARG A 197 1.65 19.45 23.14
N ASP A 198 2.64 20.26 22.74
CA ASP A 198 2.44 21.70 22.56
C ASP A 198 1.47 22.04 21.40
N TRP A 199 1.30 21.12 20.44
CA TRP A 199 0.45 21.32 19.25
C TRP A 199 -0.90 20.61 19.31
N GLN A 200 -1.09 19.63 20.21
CA GLN A 200 -2.28 18.77 20.25
C GLN A 200 -3.60 19.53 20.45
N ASP A 201 -3.57 20.67 21.15
CA ASP A 201 -4.77 21.46 21.47
C ASP A 201 -5.21 22.38 20.31
N ARG A 202 -4.57 22.27 19.14
CA ARG A 202 -4.94 23.06 17.96
C ARG A 202 -6.15 22.44 17.26
N ASP A 203 -7.02 23.30 16.75
CA ASP A 203 -8.20 22.89 15.98
C ASP A 203 -7.84 22.14 14.67
N ASP A 204 -6.67 22.42 14.09
CA ASP A 204 -6.17 21.86 12.83
C ASP A 204 -5.14 20.72 13.03
N PHE A 205 -4.97 20.22 14.26
CA PHE A 205 -3.91 19.26 14.57
C PHE A 205 -4.01 17.97 13.75
N GLU A 206 -5.19 17.35 13.73
CA GLU A 206 -5.44 16.08 13.02
C GLU A 206 -5.20 16.22 11.51
N GLU A 207 -5.66 17.32 10.92
CA GLU A 207 -5.46 17.62 9.50
C GLU A 207 -3.97 17.78 9.15
N ILE A 208 -3.21 18.48 10.01
CA ILE A 208 -1.76 18.60 9.85
C ILE A 208 -1.10 17.23 9.96
N MET A 209 -1.42 16.43 10.98
CA MET A 209 -0.80 15.11 11.15
C MET A 209 -1.10 14.19 9.96
N TYR A 210 -2.35 14.18 9.49
CA TYR A 210 -2.77 13.44 8.31
C TYR A 210 -1.98 13.86 7.06
N SER A 211 -1.81 15.16 6.81
CA SER A 211 -1.05 15.68 5.65
C SER A 211 0.41 15.20 5.59
N HIS A 212 0.98 14.79 6.75
CA HIS A 212 2.35 14.28 6.86
C HIS A 212 2.45 12.78 7.10
N PHE A 213 1.32 12.04 7.11
CA PHE A 213 1.28 10.63 7.53
C PHE A 213 1.86 10.41 8.94
N ILE A 214 1.61 11.33 9.88
CA ILE A 214 2.07 11.16 11.26
C ILE A 214 0.95 10.49 12.05
N PRO A 215 1.17 9.33 12.68
CA PRO A 215 0.16 8.71 13.54
C PRO A 215 -0.09 9.61 14.76
N TYR A 216 -1.35 9.84 15.15
CA TYR A 216 -1.71 10.76 16.24
C TYR A 216 -2.80 10.25 17.18
N GLY A 217 -3.25 9.00 17.02
CA GLY A 217 -4.19 8.38 17.93
C GLY A 217 -3.63 8.21 19.36
N PRO A 218 -4.46 7.77 20.33
CA PRO A 218 -4.04 7.59 21.72
C PRO A 218 -2.81 6.69 21.90
N ASP A 219 -2.68 5.67 21.05
CA ASP A 219 -1.57 4.70 21.07
C ASP A 219 -0.42 5.09 20.13
N SER A 220 -0.40 6.35 19.66
CA SER A 220 0.68 6.81 18.78
C SER A 220 2.01 6.93 19.53
N ALA A 221 3.05 6.43 18.89
CA ALA A 221 4.42 6.47 19.36
C ALA A 221 4.98 7.88 19.55
N ILE A 222 4.37 8.91 18.93
CA ILE A 222 4.80 10.31 19.08
C ILE A 222 4.62 10.83 20.50
N TRP A 223 3.74 10.21 21.30
CA TRP A 223 3.43 10.64 22.67
C TRP A 223 4.45 10.18 23.70
N ASP A 224 5.14 9.08 23.43
CA ASP A 224 6.08 8.42 24.35
C ASP A 224 7.52 8.37 23.81
N ASP A 225 7.76 9.02 22.66
CA ASP A 225 9.06 9.07 21.98
C ASP A 225 9.61 7.70 21.56
N ASP A 226 8.72 6.74 21.27
CA ASP A 226 9.10 5.41 20.77
C ASP A 226 9.42 5.50 19.27
N TYR A 227 10.71 5.54 18.94
CA TYR A 227 11.12 5.73 17.55
C TYR A 227 10.82 4.53 16.67
N ASP A 228 11.07 3.31 17.15
CA ASP A 228 10.89 2.11 16.35
C ASP A 228 9.40 1.88 16.05
N LEU A 229 8.54 2.01 17.07
CA LEU A 229 7.08 1.94 16.86
C LEU A 229 6.58 3.05 15.94
N PHE A 230 7.14 4.27 16.04
CA PHE A 230 6.81 5.36 15.13
C PHE A 230 7.15 5.03 13.67
N LEU A 231 8.31 4.41 13.43
CA LEU A 231 8.70 3.99 12.09
C LEU A 231 7.71 2.98 11.51
N ASP A 232 7.26 2.01 12.30
CA ASP A 232 6.29 1.00 11.87
C ASP A 232 4.92 1.63 11.59
N GLN A 233 4.36 2.37 12.55
CA GLN A 233 3.06 3.04 12.40
C GLN A 233 3.00 3.97 11.19
N ARG A 234 4.06 4.77 10.96
CA ARG A 234 4.12 5.69 9.82
C ARG A 234 4.34 4.97 8.50
N ALA A 235 5.10 3.87 8.48
CA ALA A 235 5.28 3.07 7.27
C ALA A 235 3.95 2.44 6.82
N SER A 236 3.13 1.96 7.75
CA SER A 236 1.78 1.45 7.43
C SER A 236 0.91 2.51 6.74
N LEU A 237 0.76 3.71 7.33
CA LEU A 237 -0.02 4.81 6.73
C LEU A 237 0.46 5.20 5.33
N ILE A 238 1.77 5.10 5.08
CA ILE A 238 2.35 5.39 3.76
C ILE A 238 2.04 4.26 2.77
N MET A 239 2.06 3.00 3.21
CA MET A 239 1.71 1.86 2.35
C MET A 239 0.23 1.86 1.95
N GLU A 240 -0.66 2.26 2.85
CA GLU A 240 -2.08 2.48 2.53
C GLU A 240 -2.22 3.50 1.38
N LYS A 241 -1.44 4.58 1.43
CA LYS A 241 -1.41 5.56 0.34
C LYS A 241 -0.79 5.01 -0.95
N VAL A 242 0.22 4.15 -0.86
CA VAL A 242 0.82 3.49 -2.03
C VAL A 242 -0.23 2.65 -2.74
N GLN A 243 -0.96 1.82 -2.01
CA GLN A 243 -2.06 0.97 -2.52
C GLN A 243 -3.13 1.82 -3.22
N GLU A 244 -3.60 2.89 -2.57
CA GLU A 244 -4.55 3.85 -3.15
C GLU A 244 -4.06 4.41 -4.50
N LEU A 245 -2.79 4.79 -4.58
CA LEU A 245 -2.23 5.44 -5.78
C LEU A 245 -1.96 4.48 -6.95
N VAL A 246 -1.73 3.18 -6.69
CA VAL A 246 -1.50 2.17 -7.75
C VAL A 246 -2.77 1.50 -8.25
N GLY A 247 -3.92 1.81 -7.63
CA GLY A 247 -5.22 1.21 -7.93
C GLY A 247 -5.28 -0.28 -7.53
N GLU A 248 -4.48 -0.70 -6.55
CA GLU A 248 -4.63 -1.98 -5.87
C GLU A 248 -5.40 -1.66 -4.59
N THR A 249 -6.67 -2.09 -4.56
CA THR A 249 -7.67 -1.94 -3.49
C THR A 249 -7.28 -0.94 -2.40
N SER A 250 -7.74 0.31 -2.53
CA SER A 250 -7.57 1.24 -1.41
C SER A 250 -8.42 0.79 -0.21
N LEU A 251 -7.95 1.02 1.03
CA LEU A 251 -8.79 0.86 2.23
C LEU A 251 -10.10 1.65 2.12
N LEU A 252 -10.13 2.73 1.33
CA LEU A 252 -11.34 3.52 1.04
C LEU A 252 -12.26 2.81 0.04
N GLU A 253 -11.73 2.10 -0.96
CA GLU A 253 -12.51 1.24 -1.87
C GLU A 253 -13.03 0.01 -1.13
N TYR A 254 -12.27 -0.49 -0.15
CA TYR A 254 -12.70 -1.55 0.76
C TYR A 254 -13.75 -1.10 1.78
N GLU A 255 -13.68 0.14 2.25
CA GLU A 255 -14.72 0.77 3.09
C GLU A 255 -15.96 1.19 2.29
N GLU A 256 -15.83 1.47 0.98
CA GLU A 256 -16.93 1.75 0.05
C GLU A 256 -17.60 0.49 -0.53
N LYS A 257 -16.89 -0.65 -0.55
CA LYS A 257 -17.49 -1.97 -0.86
C LYS A 257 -18.64 -2.25 0.10
N SER A 258 -19.76 -2.72 -0.45
CA SER A 258 -20.81 -3.25 0.39
C SER A 258 -20.23 -4.38 1.25
N ALA A 259 -20.76 -4.56 2.46
CA ALA A 259 -20.33 -5.67 3.30
C ALA A 259 -20.49 -7.03 2.61
N GLU A 260 -21.43 -7.15 1.66
CA GLU A 260 -21.59 -8.31 0.78
C GLU A 260 -20.34 -8.56 -0.06
N GLN A 261 -19.84 -7.53 -0.75
CA GLN A 261 -18.66 -7.66 -1.59
C GLN A 261 -17.40 -7.99 -0.76
N ARG A 262 -17.27 -7.42 0.44
CA ARG A 262 -16.15 -7.75 1.34
C ARG A 262 -16.17 -9.21 1.78
N ILE A 263 -17.36 -9.75 2.03
CA ILE A 263 -17.51 -11.17 2.36
C ILE A 263 -17.05 -12.01 1.17
N GLU A 264 -17.62 -11.77 -0.02
CA GLU A 264 -17.29 -12.51 -1.24
C GLU A 264 -15.78 -12.51 -1.54
N ASP A 265 -15.16 -11.33 -1.52
CA ASP A 265 -13.73 -11.17 -1.83
C ASP A 265 -12.84 -11.94 -0.82
N THR A 266 -13.15 -11.87 0.48
CA THR A 266 -12.39 -12.60 1.51
C THR A 266 -12.61 -14.12 1.42
N GLU A 267 -13.81 -14.58 1.06
CA GLU A 267 -14.03 -16.01 0.84
C GLU A 267 -13.24 -16.54 -0.37
N GLU A 268 -13.20 -15.78 -1.47
CA GLU A 268 -12.42 -16.11 -2.65
C GLU A 268 -10.93 -16.20 -2.30
N LEU A 269 -10.43 -15.20 -1.57
CA LEU A 269 -9.04 -15.15 -1.12
C LEU A 269 -8.64 -16.36 -0.25
N ALA A 270 -9.50 -16.76 0.68
CA ALA A 270 -9.27 -17.93 1.54
C ALA A 270 -9.20 -19.24 0.72
N ARG A 271 -10.04 -19.38 -0.32
CA ARG A 271 -10.03 -20.55 -1.20
C ARG A 271 -8.81 -20.53 -2.14
N ASP A 272 -8.42 -19.35 -2.63
CA ASP A 272 -7.25 -19.16 -3.48
C ASP A 272 -5.95 -19.56 -2.78
N ILE A 273 -5.77 -19.14 -1.51
CA ILE A 273 -4.55 -19.47 -0.79
C ILE A 273 -4.44 -20.97 -0.52
N ILE A 274 -5.56 -21.65 -0.22
CA ILE A 274 -5.61 -23.11 -0.07
C ILE A 274 -5.21 -23.79 -1.37
N HIS A 275 -5.81 -23.37 -2.49
CA HIS A 275 -5.48 -23.92 -3.80
C HIS A 275 -4.00 -23.74 -4.12
N LYS A 276 -3.48 -22.53 -3.97
CA LYS A 276 -2.08 -22.19 -4.26
C LYS A 276 -1.13 -23.08 -3.47
N ARG A 277 -1.26 -23.12 -2.14
CA ARG A 277 -0.33 -23.82 -1.24
C ARG A 277 -0.34 -25.33 -1.44
N LEU A 278 -1.53 -25.94 -1.43
CA LEU A 278 -1.62 -27.40 -1.56
C LEU A 278 -1.21 -27.90 -2.94
N ARG A 279 -1.44 -27.09 -3.98
CA ARG A 279 -1.01 -27.39 -5.35
C ARG A 279 0.50 -27.32 -5.52
N GLU A 280 1.19 -26.41 -4.83
CA GLU A 280 2.67 -26.34 -4.89
C GLU A 280 3.31 -27.64 -4.41
N SER A 281 2.75 -28.26 -3.37
CA SER A 281 3.26 -29.51 -2.79
C SER A 281 2.81 -30.77 -3.53
N ASN A 282 1.57 -30.78 -4.07
CA ASN A 282 0.90 -32.01 -4.50
C ASN A 282 0.35 -31.96 -5.94
N GLY A 283 0.52 -30.85 -6.67
CA GLY A 283 -0.13 -30.63 -7.97
C GLY A 283 -1.65 -30.59 -7.85
N ASP A 284 -2.36 -30.78 -8.97
CA ASP A 284 -3.84 -30.73 -8.99
C ASP A 284 -4.50 -31.93 -8.25
N GLU A 285 -3.70 -32.90 -7.79
CA GLU A 285 -4.13 -34.10 -7.06
C GLU A 285 -4.30 -33.88 -5.55
N TYR A 286 -4.10 -32.65 -5.03
CA TYR A 286 -4.22 -32.38 -3.58
C TYR A 286 -5.61 -32.71 -3.00
N TRP A 287 -6.65 -32.82 -3.82
CA TRP A 287 -7.97 -33.30 -3.41
C TRP A 287 -7.96 -34.70 -2.77
N GLU A 288 -6.95 -35.52 -3.05
CA GLU A 288 -6.79 -36.85 -2.43
C GLU A 288 -6.32 -36.81 -0.98
N ILE A 289 -5.67 -35.71 -0.57
CA ILE A 289 -5.12 -35.52 0.79
C ILE A 289 -6.02 -34.63 1.67
N LEU A 290 -7.11 -34.11 1.10
CA LEU A 290 -8.10 -33.33 1.85
C LEU A 290 -8.89 -34.22 2.84
N PRO A 291 -9.43 -33.64 3.92
CA PRO A 291 -10.26 -34.38 4.85
C PRO A 291 -11.43 -35.07 4.12
N SER A 292 -11.60 -36.38 4.37
CA SER A 292 -12.62 -37.18 3.65
C SER A 292 -14.06 -36.70 3.82
N GLY A 293 -14.35 -36.00 4.92
CA GLY A 293 -15.64 -35.35 5.16
C GLY A 293 -15.90 -34.23 4.16
N VAL A 294 -14.94 -33.33 3.98
CA VAL A 294 -15.01 -32.21 3.01
C VAL A 294 -15.18 -32.74 1.59
N VAL A 295 -14.35 -33.71 1.18
CA VAL A 295 -14.45 -34.29 -0.18
C VAL A 295 -15.80 -34.96 -0.42
N SER A 296 -16.37 -35.62 0.59
CA SER A 296 -17.69 -36.26 0.47
C SER A 296 -18.80 -35.22 0.37
N SER A 297 -18.72 -34.13 1.15
CA SER A 297 -19.66 -33.00 1.12
C SER A 297 -19.71 -32.37 -0.27
N VAL A 298 -18.55 -32.00 -0.83
CA VAL A 298 -18.46 -31.39 -2.16
C VAL A 298 -18.99 -32.33 -3.25
N LYS A 299 -18.67 -33.64 -3.17
CA LYS A 299 -19.20 -34.64 -4.13
C LYS A 299 -20.71 -34.79 -4.06
N GLU A 300 -21.30 -34.66 -2.88
CA GLU A 300 -22.75 -34.68 -2.69
C GLU A 300 -23.40 -33.42 -3.28
N GLN A 301 -22.79 -32.24 -3.08
CA GLN A 301 -23.28 -30.98 -3.66
C GLN A 301 -23.23 -30.98 -5.20
N LEU A 302 -22.19 -31.57 -5.79
CA LEU A 302 -21.98 -31.60 -7.24
C LEU A 302 -22.70 -32.74 -7.99
N ASP A 303 -23.49 -33.58 -7.31
CA ASP A 303 -24.34 -34.65 -7.90
C ASP A 303 -23.70 -35.48 -9.05
N GLY A 304 -22.40 -35.80 -8.92
CA GLY A 304 -21.67 -36.60 -9.91
C GLY A 304 -20.93 -35.83 -11.01
N GLU A 305 -20.98 -34.49 -11.00
CA GLU A 305 -20.22 -33.61 -11.90
C GLU A 305 -18.84 -33.21 -11.33
N PHE A 306 -18.41 -33.82 -10.22
CA PHE A 306 -17.15 -33.50 -9.53
C PHE A 306 -15.91 -33.43 -10.45
N ASP A 307 -15.83 -34.34 -11.44
CA ASP A 307 -14.70 -34.40 -12.37
C ASP A 307 -14.78 -33.36 -13.51
N GLU A 308 -15.90 -32.64 -13.66
CA GLU A 308 -16.09 -31.58 -14.66
C GLU A 308 -15.49 -30.24 -14.21
N TYR A 309 -15.35 -30.04 -12.89
CA TYR A 309 -14.73 -28.87 -12.28
C TYR A 309 -13.24 -29.10 -12.05
N ASP A 310 -12.43 -28.06 -12.23
CA ASP A 310 -11.02 -28.10 -11.89
C ASP A 310 -10.79 -28.06 -10.36
N ALA A 311 -9.53 -28.27 -9.94
CA ALA A 311 -9.20 -28.34 -8.53
C ALA A 311 -9.52 -27.05 -7.75
N ARG A 312 -9.44 -25.87 -8.39
CA ARG A 312 -9.76 -24.59 -7.76
C ARG A 312 -11.28 -24.35 -7.75
N GLU A 313 -11.96 -24.61 -8.86
CA GLU A 313 -13.40 -24.42 -8.96
C GLU A 313 -14.15 -25.30 -7.95
N ARG A 314 -13.67 -26.51 -7.67
CA ARG A 314 -14.24 -27.38 -6.62
C ARG A 314 -14.19 -26.77 -5.22
N LEU A 315 -13.28 -25.83 -4.94
CA LEU A 315 -13.21 -25.16 -3.64
C LEU A 315 -14.35 -24.14 -3.44
N GLU A 316 -15.04 -23.71 -4.51
CA GLU A 316 -16.23 -22.85 -4.39
C GLU A 316 -17.35 -23.51 -3.58
N PHE A 317 -17.34 -24.85 -3.51
CA PHE A 317 -18.32 -25.67 -2.80
C PHE A 317 -17.88 -26.04 -1.37
N VAL A 318 -16.73 -25.52 -0.91
CA VAL A 318 -16.20 -25.75 0.44
C VAL A 318 -16.63 -24.59 1.35
N GLU A 319 -17.23 -24.94 2.49
CA GLU A 319 -17.61 -23.99 3.55
C GLU A 319 -16.37 -23.43 4.25
N LEU A 320 -16.46 -22.26 4.86
CA LEU A 320 -15.28 -21.61 5.46
C LEU A 320 -14.77 -22.35 6.70
N ALA A 321 -15.65 -22.99 7.47
CA ALA A 321 -15.28 -23.87 8.56
C ALA A 321 -14.49 -25.09 8.04
N ASP A 322 -14.87 -25.64 6.89
CA ASP A 322 -14.13 -26.72 6.24
C ASP A 322 -12.79 -26.21 5.67
N CYS A 323 -12.71 -24.96 5.21
CA CYS A 323 -11.45 -24.32 4.85
C CYS A 323 -10.49 -24.24 6.04
N ALA A 324 -10.98 -23.90 7.24
CA ALA A 324 -10.17 -23.92 8.46
C ALA A 324 -9.64 -25.32 8.78
N ASP A 325 -10.49 -26.35 8.66
CA ASP A 325 -10.09 -27.74 8.87
C ASP A 325 -8.99 -28.17 7.89
N ILE A 326 -9.09 -27.76 6.62
CA ILE A 326 -8.05 -28.01 5.61
C ILE A 326 -6.74 -27.36 6.01
N ILE A 327 -6.76 -26.06 6.37
CA ILE A 327 -5.56 -25.31 6.75
C ILE A 327 -4.90 -25.93 7.98
N ASN A 328 -5.68 -26.26 9.01
CA ASN A 328 -5.18 -26.79 10.28
C ASN A 328 -4.61 -28.20 10.12
N ILE A 329 -5.22 -29.06 9.29
CA ILE A 329 -4.67 -30.39 8.99
C ILE A 329 -3.34 -30.29 8.23
N HIS A 330 -3.21 -29.30 7.34
CA HIS A 330 -2.03 -29.08 6.51
C HIS A 330 -1.18 -27.90 7.01
N TRP A 331 -1.18 -27.63 8.32
CA TRP A 331 -0.57 -26.43 8.92
C TRP A 331 0.90 -26.18 8.52
N SER A 332 1.66 -27.24 8.22
CA SER A 332 3.03 -27.11 7.73
C SER A 332 3.16 -26.30 6.43
N GLU A 333 2.10 -26.22 5.63
CA GLU A 333 2.03 -25.51 4.35
C GLU A 333 1.50 -24.06 4.49
N PHE A 334 1.02 -23.69 5.68
CA PHE A 334 0.35 -22.41 5.94
C PHE A 334 0.90 -21.60 7.12
N ASN A 335 1.83 -22.15 7.92
CA ASN A 335 2.39 -21.47 9.11
C ASN A 335 3.24 -20.21 8.80
N ASP A 336 3.57 -19.98 7.54
CA ASP A 336 4.17 -18.73 7.06
C ASP A 336 3.11 -17.69 6.66
N VAL A 337 1.88 -18.13 6.36
CA VAL A 337 0.74 -17.26 6.03
C VAL A 337 0.00 -16.81 7.29
N PHE A 338 -0.33 -17.77 8.15
CA PHE A 338 -1.14 -17.53 9.33
C PHE A 338 -0.30 -17.64 10.61
N PRO A 339 -0.49 -16.72 11.57
CA PRO A 339 0.29 -16.75 12.82
C PRO A 339 0.00 -17.96 13.72
N ASP A 340 -1.26 -18.41 13.76
CA ASP A 340 -1.77 -19.39 14.72
C ASP A 340 -2.98 -20.15 14.14
N ASP A 341 -3.09 -21.45 14.43
CA ASP A 341 -4.12 -22.36 13.89
C ASP A 341 -5.47 -22.23 14.61
N ASP A 342 -5.48 -21.87 15.90
CA ASP A 342 -6.71 -21.57 16.64
C ASP A 342 -7.34 -20.26 16.12
N ASP A 343 -6.51 -19.26 15.76
CA ASP A 343 -7.00 -17.99 15.19
C ASP A 343 -7.60 -18.18 13.78
N VAL A 344 -7.02 -19.05 12.94
CA VAL A 344 -7.59 -19.40 11.63
C VAL A 344 -8.99 -20.00 11.80
N GLU A 345 -9.14 -20.97 12.70
CA GLU A 345 -10.42 -21.60 12.99
C GLU A 345 -11.43 -20.58 13.52
N HIS A 346 -11.00 -19.68 14.40
CA HIS A 346 -11.84 -18.63 14.97
C HIS A 346 -12.36 -17.66 13.90
N HIS A 347 -11.47 -17.11 13.08
CA HIS A 347 -11.82 -16.07 12.12
C HIS A 347 -12.64 -16.61 10.94
N LEU A 348 -12.30 -17.78 10.37
CA LEU A 348 -13.09 -18.36 9.28
C LEU A 348 -14.50 -18.75 9.72
N LYS A 349 -14.67 -19.26 10.95
CA LYS A 349 -16.01 -19.55 11.49
C LYS A 349 -16.82 -18.29 11.74
N ASN A 350 -16.20 -17.22 12.25
CA ASN A 350 -16.90 -15.95 12.44
C ASN A 350 -17.32 -15.31 11.11
N LEU A 351 -16.49 -15.45 10.06
CA LEU A 351 -16.85 -15.01 8.72
C LEU A 351 -18.03 -15.81 8.16
N GLU A 352 -18.06 -17.14 8.35
CA GLU A 352 -19.20 -17.98 7.95
C GLU A 352 -20.50 -17.56 8.63
N VAL A 353 -20.46 -17.37 9.96
CA VAL A 353 -21.63 -16.93 10.74
C VAL A 353 -22.10 -15.54 10.27
N TYR A 354 -21.16 -14.65 9.95
CA TYR A 354 -21.48 -13.33 9.44
C TYR A 354 -22.12 -13.38 8.04
N ARG A 355 -21.57 -14.20 7.15
CA ARG A 355 -22.11 -14.44 5.80
C ARG A 355 -23.51 -15.05 5.84
N ASP A 356 -23.74 -16.06 6.67
CA ASP A 356 -25.05 -16.71 6.79
C ASP A 356 -26.13 -15.79 7.36
N ALA A 357 -25.74 -14.89 8.27
CA ALA A 357 -26.63 -13.88 8.83
C ALA A 357 -26.78 -12.66 7.89
N PHE A 358 -26.00 -12.55 6.82
CA PHE A 358 -25.98 -11.40 5.94
C PHE A 358 -27.31 -11.23 5.21
N GLY A 359 -27.92 -10.04 5.33
CA GLY A 359 -29.25 -9.75 4.79
C GLY A 359 -30.41 -10.08 5.74
N ASP A 360 -30.17 -10.68 6.91
CA ASP A 360 -31.18 -10.81 7.98
C ASP A 360 -31.37 -9.45 8.70
N GLU A 361 -32.62 -8.98 8.76
CA GLU A 361 -32.97 -7.73 9.45
C GLU A 361 -32.72 -7.82 10.97
N ASP A 362 -32.69 -9.03 11.53
CA ASP A 362 -32.50 -9.31 12.96
C ASP A 362 -31.04 -9.66 13.33
N MET A 363 -30.07 -9.53 12.41
CA MET A 363 -28.64 -9.77 12.70
C MET A 363 -28.17 -8.92 13.90
N ASP A 364 -27.62 -9.59 14.91
CA ASP A 364 -27.11 -8.90 16.08
C ASP A 364 -25.77 -8.18 15.81
N ARG A 365 -25.52 -7.14 16.60
CA ARG A 365 -24.34 -6.28 16.44
C ARG A 365 -23.01 -7.03 16.63
N TYR A 366 -22.95 -8.06 17.47
CA TYR A 366 -21.71 -8.78 17.75
C TYR A 366 -21.31 -9.66 16.58
N THR A 367 -22.27 -10.36 15.97
CA THR A 367 -22.05 -11.12 14.73
C THR A 367 -21.44 -10.26 13.62
N ARG A 368 -21.92 -9.02 13.45
CA ARG A 368 -21.33 -8.08 12.47
C ARG A 368 -19.91 -7.68 12.83
N LEU A 369 -19.64 -7.35 14.09
CA LEU A 369 -18.31 -6.93 14.54
C LEU A 369 -17.28 -8.06 14.41
N ASP A 370 -17.66 -9.27 14.80
CA ASP A 370 -16.79 -10.44 14.71
C ASP A 370 -16.51 -10.82 13.25
N GLY A 371 -17.49 -10.67 12.37
CA GLY A 371 -17.35 -10.86 10.93
C GLY A 371 -16.45 -9.82 10.26
N ASP A 372 -16.63 -8.53 10.56
CA ASP A 372 -15.76 -7.47 10.03
C ASP A 372 -14.31 -7.64 10.53
N LEU A 373 -14.12 -8.08 11.79
CA LEU A 373 -12.79 -8.39 12.33
C LEU A 373 -12.15 -9.58 11.63
N ALA A 374 -12.92 -10.65 11.39
CA ALA A 374 -12.45 -11.82 10.65
C ALA A 374 -11.99 -11.46 9.23
N ILE A 375 -12.78 -10.65 8.54
CA ILE A 375 -12.49 -10.14 7.21
C ILE A 375 -11.14 -9.37 7.19
N GLN A 376 -10.96 -8.43 8.12
CA GLN A 376 -9.69 -7.68 8.22
C GLN A 376 -8.49 -8.58 8.53
N TRP A 377 -8.67 -9.51 9.47
CA TRP A 377 -7.60 -10.40 9.88
C TRP A 377 -7.15 -11.33 8.74
N ILE A 378 -8.09 -12.01 8.08
CA ILE A 378 -7.81 -12.95 6.98
C ILE A 378 -7.06 -12.25 5.84
N ASN A 379 -7.56 -11.08 5.41
CA ASN A 379 -6.93 -10.34 4.33
C ASN A 379 -5.52 -9.89 4.73
N SER A 380 -5.34 -9.38 5.95
CA SER A 380 -4.02 -8.94 6.44
C SER A 380 -2.99 -10.08 6.47
N CYS A 381 -3.39 -11.30 6.84
CA CYS A 381 -2.50 -12.46 6.85
C CYS A 381 -2.10 -12.88 5.43
N ILE A 382 -3.08 -13.02 4.53
CA ILE A 382 -2.85 -13.58 3.19
C ILE A 382 -2.11 -12.58 2.29
N GLU A 383 -2.47 -11.29 2.32
CA GLU A 383 -1.80 -10.26 1.51
C GLU A 383 -0.32 -10.10 1.90
N SER A 384 -0.01 -10.20 3.21
CA SER A 384 1.36 -10.11 3.71
C SER A 384 2.27 -11.24 3.21
N THR A 385 1.73 -12.42 2.87
CA THR A 385 2.54 -13.58 2.43
C THR A 385 2.72 -13.68 0.92
N VAL A 386 1.83 -13.07 0.13
CA VAL A 386 1.99 -12.99 -1.33
C VAL A 386 3.25 -12.17 -1.67
N GLU A 387 3.59 -11.17 -0.85
CA GLU A 387 4.81 -10.37 -1.00
C GLU A 387 6.12 -11.15 -0.69
N GLU A 388 6.07 -12.21 0.14
CA GLU A 388 7.27 -12.97 0.55
C GLU A 388 7.65 -14.14 -0.40
N THR A 389 6.71 -14.65 -1.19
CA THR A 389 6.90 -15.83 -2.06
C THR A 389 7.39 -15.53 -3.48
N GLU A 390 7.43 -14.25 -3.89
CA GLU A 390 7.93 -13.82 -5.21
C GLU A 390 9.39 -13.33 -5.23
N VAL A 391 10.17 -13.59 -4.15
CA VAL A 391 11.59 -13.16 -4.00
C VAL A 391 12.62 -14.24 -4.36
#